data_AF-A0A821ZMD3-F1
#
_entry.id   AF-A0A821ZMD3-F1
#
_cell.length_a   1.000
_cell.length_b   1.000
_cell.length_c   1.000
_cell.angle_alpha   90.00
_cell.angle_beta   90.00
_cell.angle_gamma   90.00
#
_symmetry.space_group_name_H-M   'P 1'
#
loop_
_entity.id
_entity.type
_entity.pdbx_description
1 polymer ?
#
loop_
_entity_poly.entity_id
_entity_poly.type
_entity_poly.pdbx_seq_one_letter_code
_entity_poly.pdbx_strand_id
1 'polypeptide(L)'
;MKYNAHINVEICATVKSIKYLFKYIYKGHDCANIKLQRPVQEGAAVAQATLEWDEIKAHLDARYVSAPEAAWRLFEFPLHDKSHTIIRLAVHLPNQQPVYFAEGNERQAVERAATKDTTLTAWFKLNSKNPDARQYLYHDIPQHFVFERNGTWKRRLQGENVIGRMYSISPSDVERYHLRLLLLHTPGACSFDDLKTVDDQVCQTFMEVAKRRGLLRDDTEYERCMAEAVMFQMPQQLRTLFCVILLYCNPTKSIDLWNSCKAHMAEDFMQHVDAQTAEAMAFCAIEGKLKEQGRSCSDFGIPSPTSVPYSFEPKIINKEEELRIGQEMYTMLNQDQRSAADDILATHRKESTTIGSCFFIDGPGGTGKTYLYNTLCHLFMGEGVHVMTVAWAGIAASLLPEGRTVHSRFKLPVPILETSTSSIRPNSKEAEEIRKTEVIICDEAPMAPSYALKAVDILLRDIMNINVSFGGKIMILGGDFRQVLPVIRFASRSELVAASLKSSDLWPYFKVMHLHQNMRTRPGEEEISKWLIKLGNGELVSNEYDEIELPRSCTFN
;
A
#
# COMPACT_ATOMS: atom_id res chain seq x y z
N MET A 1 -27.22 24.13 17.42
CA MET A 1 -26.75 23.49 16.17
C MET A 1 -27.97 22.94 15.42
N LYS A 2 -28.00 23.02 14.08
CA LYS A 2 -29.21 22.86 13.24
C LYS A 2 -29.80 21.44 13.18
N TYR A 3 -29.03 20.41 13.54
CA TYR A 3 -29.47 19.01 13.53
C TYR A 3 -29.02 18.36 14.83
N ASN A 4 -29.97 18.07 15.73
CA ASN A 4 -29.74 17.57 17.08
C ASN A 4 -29.47 16.05 17.05
N ALA A 5 -28.39 15.62 16.39
CA ALA A 5 -28.01 14.22 16.19
C ALA A 5 -26.49 14.02 16.30
N HIS A 6 -26.05 12.78 16.58
CA HIS A 6 -24.64 12.39 16.50
C HIS A 6 -24.16 12.44 15.04
N ILE A 7 -23.44 13.51 14.69
CA ILE A 7 -22.80 13.65 13.39
C ILE A 7 -21.36 13.17 13.55
N ASN A 8 -21.00 12.05 12.89
CA ASN A 8 -19.61 11.64 12.78
C ASN A 8 -18.94 12.51 11.72
N VAL A 9 -18.11 13.47 12.14
CA VAL A 9 -17.36 14.36 11.24
C VAL A 9 -15.96 13.80 11.10
N GLU A 10 -15.73 13.05 10.02
CA GLU A 10 -14.41 12.54 9.68
C GLU A 10 -13.68 13.52 8.76
N ILE A 11 -12.62 14.16 9.28
CA ILE A 11 -11.75 15.03 8.48
C ILE A 11 -10.76 14.15 7.70
N CYS A 12 -11.11 13.83 6.46
CA CYS A 12 -10.24 13.13 5.52
C CYS A 12 -9.17 14.09 4.96
N ALA A 13 -8.00 14.16 5.61
CA ALA A 13 -6.92 15.09 5.23
C ALA A 13 -6.06 14.65 4.02
N THR A 14 -6.32 13.49 3.41
CA THR A 14 -5.52 13.00 2.27
C THR A 14 -6.35 12.85 0.99
N VAL A 15 -5.74 13.18 -0.15
CA VAL A 15 -6.32 12.95 -1.49
C VAL A 15 -6.66 11.45 -1.70
N LYS A 16 -5.96 10.53 -1.03
CA LYS A 16 -6.25 9.09 -1.07
C LYS A 16 -7.60 8.77 -0.40
N SER A 17 -7.89 9.36 0.76
CA SER A 17 -9.17 9.18 1.46
C SER A 17 -10.34 9.74 0.64
N ILE A 18 -10.16 10.91 0.02
CA ILE A 18 -11.17 11.50 -0.89
C ILE A 18 -11.40 10.60 -2.11
N LYS A 19 -10.32 10.12 -2.75
CA LYS A 19 -10.43 9.16 -3.86
C LYS A 19 -11.11 7.86 -3.44
N TYR A 20 -10.85 7.39 -2.22
CA TYR A 20 -11.46 6.18 -1.68
C TYR A 20 -12.97 6.39 -1.49
N LEU A 21 -13.40 7.48 -0.87
CA LEU A 21 -14.82 7.81 -0.69
C LEU A 21 -15.57 7.90 -2.03
N PHE A 22 -15.02 8.69 -2.96
CA PHE A 22 -15.62 8.84 -4.29
C PHE A 22 -15.55 7.55 -5.11
N LYS A 23 -14.55 6.68 -4.90
CA LYS A 23 -14.53 5.36 -5.52
C LYS A 23 -15.78 4.59 -5.13
N TYR A 24 -16.19 4.53 -3.86
CA TYR A 24 -17.41 3.80 -3.47
C TYR A 24 -18.70 4.43 -4.00
N ILE A 25 -18.76 5.77 -4.07
CA ILE A 25 -19.90 6.48 -4.68
C ILE A 25 -20.00 6.21 -6.20
N TYR A 26 -18.86 6.10 -6.89
CA TYR A 26 -18.80 5.96 -8.35
C TYR A 26 -18.47 4.56 -8.86
N LYS A 27 -18.25 3.56 -7.98
CA LYS A 27 -17.93 2.16 -8.35
C LYS A 27 -19.04 1.51 -9.16
N GLY A 28 -20.22 2.13 -9.19
CA GLY A 28 -21.44 1.53 -9.69
C GLY A 28 -22.16 0.81 -8.56
N HIS A 29 -23.32 0.27 -8.89
CA HIS A 29 -24.12 -0.49 -7.94
C HIS A 29 -23.63 -1.93 -7.95
N ASP A 30 -23.78 -2.61 -6.82
CA ASP A 30 -23.57 -4.05 -6.81
C ASP A 30 -24.52 -4.71 -7.82
N CYS A 31 -24.01 -5.65 -8.59
CA CYS A 31 -24.79 -6.41 -9.54
C CYS A 31 -25.19 -7.74 -8.91
N ALA A 32 -26.47 -8.07 -8.98
CA ALA A 32 -27.01 -9.37 -8.61
C ALA A 32 -27.23 -10.16 -9.90
N ASN A 33 -26.56 -11.30 -10.03
CA ASN A 33 -26.82 -12.25 -11.10
C ASN A 33 -27.97 -13.16 -10.66
N ILE A 34 -29.12 -13.02 -11.31
CA ILE A 34 -30.32 -13.80 -11.02
C ILE A 34 -30.44 -14.90 -12.07
N LYS A 35 -30.41 -16.16 -11.63
CA LYS A 35 -30.67 -17.31 -12.50
C LYS A 35 -32.16 -17.63 -12.48
N LEU A 36 -32.84 -17.45 -13.62
CA LEU A 36 -34.25 -17.77 -13.75
C LEU A 36 -34.40 -19.27 -14.08
N GLN A 37 -34.79 -20.09 -13.10
CA GLN A 37 -35.20 -21.47 -13.36
C GLN A 37 -36.69 -21.50 -13.69
N ARG A 38 -37.05 -22.03 -14.87
CA ARG A 38 -38.46 -22.38 -15.14
C ARG A 38 -38.85 -23.56 -14.23
N PRO A 39 -39.99 -23.50 -13.55
CA PRO A 39 -40.48 -24.66 -12.81
C PRO A 39 -40.76 -25.78 -13.82
N VAL A 40 -40.11 -26.93 -13.61
CA VAL A 40 -40.45 -28.16 -14.34
C VAL A 40 -41.82 -28.58 -13.84
N GLN A 41 -42.81 -28.66 -14.74
CA GLN A 41 -44.11 -29.22 -14.38
C GLN A 41 -43.92 -30.71 -14.05
N GLU A 42 -44.20 -31.09 -12.81
CA GLU A 42 -44.29 -32.50 -12.42
C GLU A 42 -45.40 -33.17 -13.26
N GLY A 43 -45.01 -34.11 -14.13
CA GLY A 43 -45.94 -35.01 -14.81
C GLY A 43 -45.96 -35.00 -16.34
N ALA A 44 -45.16 -34.21 -17.04
CA ALA A 44 -45.09 -34.28 -18.50
C ALA A 44 -44.08 -35.36 -18.95
N ALA A 45 -44.58 -36.39 -19.63
CA ALA A 45 -43.80 -37.48 -20.20
C ALA A 45 -42.65 -36.97 -21.08
N VAL A 46 -41.52 -37.67 -20.97
CA VAL A 46 -40.29 -37.46 -21.74
C VAL A 46 -40.58 -37.67 -23.23
N ALA A 47 -41.01 -36.62 -23.91
CA ALA A 47 -41.06 -36.55 -25.36
C ALA A 47 -40.20 -35.37 -25.79
N GLN A 48 -39.10 -35.69 -26.48
CA GLN A 48 -38.16 -34.86 -27.24
C GLN A 48 -38.63 -33.43 -27.59
N ALA A 49 -38.71 -32.56 -26.59
CA ALA A 49 -38.58 -31.13 -26.80
C ALA A 49 -37.08 -30.86 -26.67
N THR A 50 -36.42 -30.54 -27.78
CA THR A 50 -35.12 -29.85 -27.75
C THR A 50 -35.27 -28.65 -26.82
N LEU A 51 -34.71 -28.77 -25.61
CA LEU A 51 -34.55 -27.66 -24.68
C LEU A 51 -33.61 -26.67 -25.38
N GLU A 52 -34.18 -25.68 -26.07
CA GLU A 52 -33.45 -24.45 -26.42
C GLU A 52 -33.10 -23.73 -25.12
N TRP A 53 -32.02 -24.18 -24.49
CA TRP A 53 -31.44 -23.57 -23.31
C TRP A 53 -30.47 -22.49 -23.77
N ASP A 54 -30.98 -21.27 -23.90
CA ASP A 54 -30.15 -20.08 -24.10
C ASP A 54 -29.56 -19.67 -22.75
N GLU A 55 -28.37 -20.19 -22.46
CA GLU A 55 -27.64 -19.94 -21.21
C GLU A 55 -27.46 -18.45 -20.92
N ILE A 56 -27.33 -17.61 -21.97
CA ILE A 56 -27.16 -16.16 -21.83
C ILE A 56 -28.46 -15.50 -21.36
N LYS A 57 -29.62 -15.96 -21.85
CA LYS A 57 -30.95 -15.44 -21.42
C LYS A 57 -31.41 -15.99 -20.06
N ALA A 58 -30.81 -17.08 -19.57
CA ALA A 58 -31.12 -17.67 -18.26
C ALA A 58 -30.54 -16.87 -17.08
N HIS A 59 -29.63 -15.94 -17.36
CA HIS A 59 -28.98 -15.08 -16.38
C HIS A 59 -29.40 -13.62 -16.59
N LEU A 60 -30.03 -13.03 -15.57
CA LEU A 60 -30.33 -11.61 -15.54
C LEU A 60 -29.27 -10.92 -14.68
N ASP A 61 -28.46 -10.07 -15.31
CA ASP A 61 -27.57 -9.16 -14.57
C ASP A 61 -28.37 -7.94 -14.13
N ALA A 62 -28.75 -7.91 -12.85
CA ALA A 62 -29.63 -6.90 -12.29
C ALA A 62 -28.86 -5.98 -11.34
N ARG A 63 -29.23 -4.71 -11.33
CA ARG A 63 -28.72 -3.74 -10.36
C ARG A 63 -29.32 -4.02 -8.98
N TYR A 64 -28.50 -4.33 -7.99
CA TYR A 64 -28.92 -4.37 -6.60
C TYR A 64 -29.16 -2.94 -6.09
N VAL A 65 -30.30 -2.75 -5.43
CA VAL A 65 -30.67 -1.51 -4.74
C VAL A 65 -31.02 -1.90 -3.32
N SER A 66 -30.27 -1.39 -2.34
CA SER A 66 -30.53 -1.66 -0.92
C SER A 66 -31.88 -1.09 -0.48
N ALA A 67 -32.51 -1.66 0.56
CA ALA A 67 -33.80 -1.16 1.06
C ALA A 67 -33.79 0.35 1.42
N PRO A 68 -32.73 0.91 2.05
CA PRO A 68 -32.64 2.36 2.28
C PRO A 68 -32.58 3.17 0.98
N GLU A 69 -31.80 2.73 -0.02
CA GLU A 69 -31.69 3.41 -1.31
C GLU A 69 -33.01 3.34 -2.10
N ALA A 70 -33.71 2.21 -2.04
CA ALA A 70 -35.02 2.03 -2.66
C ALA A 70 -36.05 2.98 -2.07
N ALA A 71 -36.11 3.09 -0.74
CA ALA A 71 -36.96 4.06 -0.06
C ALA A 71 -36.60 5.50 -0.48
N TRP A 72 -35.32 5.86 -0.49
CA TRP A 72 -34.85 7.19 -0.89
C TRP A 72 -35.27 7.57 -2.30
N ARG A 73 -35.22 6.61 -3.23
CA ARG A 73 -35.68 6.79 -4.62
C ARG A 73 -37.20 6.86 -4.74
N LEU A 74 -37.93 6.02 -4.02
CA LEU A 74 -39.41 6.02 -4.02
C LEU A 74 -39.97 7.34 -3.51
N PHE A 75 -39.27 7.99 -2.57
CA PHE A 75 -39.62 9.31 -2.07
C PHE A 75 -39.02 10.47 -2.88
N GLU A 76 -38.40 10.20 -4.04
CA GLU A 76 -37.81 11.18 -4.94
C GLU A 76 -36.76 12.10 -4.28
N PHE A 77 -36.09 11.63 -3.22
CA PHE A 77 -35.06 12.41 -2.58
C PHE A 77 -33.79 12.48 -3.45
N PRO A 78 -33.13 13.64 -3.55
CA PRO A 78 -31.88 13.77 -4.29
C PRO A 78 -30.81 12.83 -3.71
N LEU A 79 -30.33 11.89 -4.53
CA LEU A 79 -29.28 10.92 -4.14
C LEU A 79 -27.88 11.53 -4.19
N HIS A 80 -27.62 12.35 -5.20
CA HIS A 80 -26.36 13.07 -5.38
C HIS A 80 -26.61 14.28 -6.27
N ASP A 81 -25.80 15.30 -6.09
CA ASP A 81 -25.74 16.46 -6.98
C ASP A 81 -24.33 16.59 -7.55
N LYS A 82 -24.21 17.10 -8.78
CA LYS A 82 -22.94 17.37 -9.44
C LYS A 82 -22.88 18.83 -9.81
N SER A 83 -22.08 19.58 -9.07
CA SER A 83 -21.89 20.99 -9.33
C SER A 83 -21.26 21.26 -10.70
N HIS A 84 -20.45 20.34 -11.25
CA HIS A 84 -19.70 20.54 -12.49
C HIS A 84 -19.81 19.37 -13.49
N THR A 85 -19.83 19.70 -14.78
CA THR A 85 -19.66 18.74 -15.88
C THR A 85 -18.19 18.62 -16.25
N ILE A 86 -17.66 17.39 -16.32
CA ILE A 86 -16.26 17.16 -16.70
C ILE A 86 -16.17 16.75 -18.17
N ILE A 87 -15.47 17.53 -18.99
CA ILE A 87 -15.20 17.22 -20.40
C ILE A 87 -13.77 16.70 -20.53
N ARG A 88 -13.62 15.47 -21.04
CA ARG A 88 -12.31 14.86 -21.25
C ARG A 88 -11.70 15.35 -22.56
N LEU A 89 -10.49 15.88 -22.48
CA LEU A 89 -9.76 16.43 -23.61
C LEU A 89 -8.66 15.45 -24.05
N ALA A 90 -8.67 15.13 -25.35
CA ALA A 90 -7.66 14.30 -25.99
C ALA A 90 -6.29 14.97 -25.95
N VAL A 91 -5.24 14.18 -25.74
CA VAL A 91 -3.84 14.58 -25.85
C VAL A 91 -3.11 13.46 -26.60
N HIS A 92 -2.58 13.77 -27.78
CA HIS A 92 -1.88 12.81 -28.63
C HIS A 92 -0.84 13.55 -29.49
N LEU A 93 0.19 12.81 -29.93
CA LEU A 93 1.19 13.31 -30.87
C LEU A 93 0.58 13.41 -32.29
N PRO A 94 1.24 14.11 -33.23
CA PRO A 94 0.83 14.14 -34.63
C PRO A 94 0.61 12.73 -35.17
N ASN A 95 -0.55 12.49 -35.79
CA ASN A 95 -0.96 11.21 -36.38
C ASN A 95 -1.04 10.01 -35.41
N GLN A 96 -1.05 10.25 -34.09
CA GLN A 96 -1.19 9.20 -33.07
C GLN A 96 -2.50 9.31 -32.28
N GLN A 97 -3.57 9.79 -32.90
CA GLN A 97 -4.90 9.82 -32.27
C GLN A 97 -5.42 8.40 -31.97
N PRO A 98 -6.03 8.17 -30.80
CA PRO A 98 -6.63 6.88 -30.47
C PRO A 98 -7.87 6.63 -31.35
N VAL A 99 -7.96 5.43 -31.94
CA VAL A 99 -9.11 4.98 -32.75
C VAL A 99 -9.72 3.76 -32.09
N TYR A 100 -11.02 3.84 -31.77
CA TYR A 100 -11.78 2.74 -31.17
C TYR A 100 -12.64 2.07 -32.24
N PHE A 101 -12.63 0.73 -32.29
CA PHE A 101 -13.40 -0.06 -33.22
C PHE A 101 -13.92 -1.34 -32.55
N ALA A 102 -15.01 -1.89 -33.09
CA ALA A 102 -15.40 -3.27 -32.80
C ALA A 102 -14.66 -4.19 -33.78
N GLU A 103 -14.24 -5.35 -33.31
CA GLU A 103 -13.53 -6.36 -34.11
C GLU A 103 -14.25 -6.62 -35.45
N GLY A 104 -13.52 -6.54 -36.56
CA GLY A 104 -14.04 -6.64 -37.93
C GLY A 104 -14.43 -5.32 -38.59
N ASN A 105 -14.39 -4.18 -37.87
CA ASN A 105 -14.70 -2.84 -38.40
C ASN A 105 -13.48 -1.89 -38.43
N GLU A 106 -12.26 -2.42 -38.45
CA GLU A 106 -11.00 -1.67 -38.34
C GLU A 106 -10.89 -0.58 -39.42
N ARG A 107 -11.10 -0.96 -40.69
CA ARG A 107 -10.93 -0.05 -41.84
C ARG A 107 -11.91 1.13 -41.78
N GLN A 108 -13.18 0.85 -41.49
CA GLN A 108 -14.20 1.91 -41.36
C GLN A 108 -13.90 2.85 -40.19
N ALA A 109 -13.35 2.33 -39.09
CA ALA A 109 -12.98 3.16 -37.95
C ALA A 109 -11.81 4.10 -38.27
N VAL A 110 -10.81 3.63 -39.03
CA VAL A 110 -9.69 4.47 -39.50
C VAL A 110 -10.18 5.55 -40.46
N GLU A 111 -11.05 5.23 -41.42
CA GLU A 111 -11.64 6.21 -42.35
C GLU A 111 -12.47 7.28 -41.61
N ARG A 112 -13.26 6.88 -40.61
CA ARG A 112 -14.00 7.81 -39.75
C ARG A 112 -13.07 8.68 -38.91
N ALA A 113 -11.96 8.12 -38.41
CA ALA A 113 -10.98 8.87 -37.63
C ALA A 113 -10.18 9.87 -38.49
N ALA A 114 -9.98 9.58 -39.78
CA ALA A 114 -9.31 10.49 -40.71
C ALA A 114 -10.15 11.72 -41.04
N THR A 115 -11.48 11.61 -40.97
CA THR A 115 -12.42 12.70 -41.30
C THR A 115 -12.86 13.51 -40.07
N LYS A 116 -12.72 12.95 -38.87
CA LYS A 116 -13.22 13.56 -37.62
C LYS A 116 -12.09 14.13 -36.78
N ASP A 117 -12.21 15.41 -36.44
CA ASP A 117 -11.27 16.06 -35.53
C ASP A 117 -11.43 15.55 -34.09
N THR A 118 -10.30 15.43 -33.40
CA THR A 118 -10.22 15.27 -31.95
C THR A 118 -10.46 16.63 -31.27
N THR A 119 -10.72 16.64 -29.97
CA THR A 119 -10.84 17.90 -29.21
C THR A 119 -9.60 18.80 -29.36
N LEU A 120 -8.41 18.20 -29.53
CA LEU A 120 -7.13 18.90 -29.68
C LEU A 120 -6.96 19.49 -31.08
N THR A 121 -7.17 18.69 -32.12
CA THR A 121 -7.06 19.16 -33.51
C THR A 121 -8.16 20.16 -33.88
N ALA A 122 -9.36 20.00 -33.31
CA ALA A 122 -10.42 20.99 -33.40
C ALA A 122 -10.07 22.30 -32.68
N TRP A 123 -9.32 22.24 -31.57
CA TRP A 123 -8.88 23.45 -30.85
C TRP A 123 -7.87 24.25 -31.68
N PHE A 124 -6.93 23.58 -32.34
CA PHE A 124 -6.04 24.21 -33.32
C PHE A 124 -6.81 24.94 -34.42
N LYS A 125 -7.78 24.25 -35.05
CA LYS A 125 -8.67 24.84 -36.07
C LYS A 125 -9.52 25.99 -35.54
N LEU A 126 -9.97 25.90 -34.28
CA LEU A 126 -10.72 26.97 -33.62
C LEU A 126 -9.84 28.21 -33.47
N ASN A 127 -8.61 28.07 -32.96
CA ASN A 127 -7.67 29.18 -32.78
C ASN A 127 -7.27 29.83 -34.11
N SER A 128 -7.17 29.05 -35.19
CA SER A 128 -6.90 29.61 -36.53
C SER A 128 -8.04 30.51 -37.01
N LYS A 129 -9.30 30.17 -36.70
CA LYS A 129 -10.50 30.85 -37.22
C LYS A 129 -11.04 31.94 -36.29
N ASN A 130 -10.88 31.78 -34.98
CA ASN A 130 -11.48 32.64 -33.97
C ASN A 130 -10.39 33.24 -33.07
N PRO A 131 -10.04 34.52 -33.25
CA PRO A 131 -9.07 35.21 -32.40
C PRO A 131 -9.44 35.22 -30.91
N ASP A 132 -10.74 35.24 -30.57
CA ASP A 132 -11.22 35.21 -29.19
C ASP A 132 -10.85 33.90 -28.47
N ALA A 133 -10.77 32.78 -29.20
CA ALA A 133 -10.37 31.51 -28.61
C ALA A 133 -8.89 31.48 -28.18
N ARG A 134 -8.06 32.38 -28.75
CA ARG A 134 -6.61 32.39 -28.52
C ARG A 134 -6.20 32.84 -27.12
N GLN A 135 -7.12 33.47 -26.38
CA GLN A 135 -6.86 33.89 -25.00
C GLN A 135 -6.94 32.73 -23.99
N TYR A 136 -7.54 31.59 -24.38
CA TYR A 136 -7.82 30.48 -23.48
C TYR A 136 -6.79 29.35 -23.63
N LEU A 137 -6.40 28.76 -22.49
CA LEU A 137 -5.64 27.51 -22.46
C LEU A 137 -6.52 26.34 -22.92
N TYR A 138 -5.91 25.28 -23.41
CA TYR A 138 -6.66 24.14 -23.96
C TYR A 138 -7.65 23.53 -22.95
N HIS A 139 -7.30 23.47 -21.66
CA HIS A 139 -8.20 22.96 -20.61
C HIS A 139 -9.35 23.89 -20.24
N ASP A 140 -9.26 25.17 -20.58
CA ASP A 140 -10.30 26.17 -20.31
C ASP A 140 -11.31 26.28 -21.45
N ILE A 141 -10.98 25.78 -22.63
CA ILE A 141 -11.88 25.79 -23.81
C ILE A 141 -13.28 25.26 -23.50
N PRO A 142 -13.49 24.14 -22.75
CA PRO A 142 -14.83 23.66 -22.42
C PRO A 142 -15.70 24.63 -21.60
N GLN A 143 -15.09 25.58 -20.89
CA GLN A 143 -15.80 26.64 -20.16
C GLN A 143 -16.44 27.64 -21.13
N HIS A 144 -15.82 27.89 -22.27
CA HIS A 144 -16.24 28.91 -23.24
C HIS A 144 -16.83 28.35 -24.53
N PHE A 145 -16.54 27.09 -24.85
CA PHE A 145 -16.93 26.42 -26.08
C PHE A 145 -17.49 25.02 -25.80
N VAL A 146 -18.40 24.57 -26.65
CA VAL A 146 -19.01 23.23 -26.65
C VAL A 146 -18.46 22.44 -27.82
N PHE A 147 -18.00 21.21 -27.55
CA PHE A 147 -17.56 20.29 -28.59
C PHE A 147 -18.75 19.53 -29.17
N GLU A 148 -19.04 19.75 -30.45
CA GLU A 148 -20.17 19.16 -31.15
C GLU A 148 -19.83 17.77 -31.72
N ARG A 149 -20.87 16.97 -32.01
CA ARG A 149 -20.71 15.60 -32.55
C ARG A 149 -19.97 15.57 -33.90
N ASN A 150 -20.05 16.66 -34.66
CA ASN A 150 -19.35 16.87 -35.93
C ASN A 150 -17.83 17.11 -35.76
N GLY A 151 -17.32 17.16 -34.52
CA GLY A 151 -15.89 17.36 -34.25
C GLY A 151 -15.45 18.83 -34.19
N THR A 152 -16.37 19.78 -34.03
CA THR A 152 -16.04 21.21 -33.99
C THR A 152 -16.36 21.86 -32.65
N TRP A 153 -15.65 22.95 -32.34
CA TRP A 153 -15.91 23.78 -31.17
C TRP A 153 -16.81 24.96 -31.54
N LYS A 154 -17.90 25.14 -30.81
CA LYS A 154 -18.83 26.27 -30.96
C LYS A 154 -18.94 27.06 -29.67
N ARG A 155 -19.10 28.39 -29.75
CA ARG A 155 -19.24 29.25 -28.57
C ARG A 155 -20.38 28.76 -27.68
N ARG A 156 -20.10 28.63 -26.39
CA ARG A 156 -21.08 28.22 -25.37
C ARG A 156 -22.04 29.37 -25.11
N LEU A 157 -23.34 29.03 -25.04
CA LEU A 157 -24.41 29.97 -24.69
C LEU A 157 -25.00 29.69 -23.30
N GLN A 158 -24.87 28.46 -22.79
CA GLN A 158 -25.47 28.01 -21.52
C GLN A 158 -24.57 27.00 -20.77
N GLY A 159 -24.69 26.96 -19.44
CA GLY A 159 -24.00 26.03 -18.54
C GLY A 159 -22.64 26.53 -18.07
N GLU A 160 -22.57 27.11 -16.87
CA GLU A 160 -21.38 27.84 -16.38
C GLU A 160 -20.35 26.93 -15.68
N ASN A 161 -20.78 25.78 -15.15
CA ASN A 161 -19.91 24.92 -14.35
C ASN A 161 -19.36 23.74 -15.18
N VAL A 162 -18.40 24.01 -16.06
CA VAL A 162 -17.74 22.97 -16.89
C VAL A 162 -16.25 22.98 -16.68
N ILE A 163 -15.65 21.80 -16.47
CA ILE A 163 -14.21 21.67 -16.30
C ILE A 163 -13.64 20.79 -17.41
N GLY A 164 -12.68 21.34 -18.16
CA GLY A 164 -11.88 20.57 -19.10
C GLY A 164 -10.80 19.77 -18.39
N ARG A 165 -10.74 18.47 -18.63
CA ARG A 165 -9.75 17.57 -18.03
C ARG A 165 -8.99 16.84 -19.12
N MET A 166 -7.70 17.14 -19.26
CA MET A 166 -6.79 16.35 -20.10
C MET A 166 -6.51 14.98 -19.48
N TYR A 167 -6.33 13.97 -20.33
CA TYR A 167 -5.88 12.65 -19.89
C TYR A 167 -4.55 12.75 -19.12
N SER A 168 -4.41 11.91 -18.10
CA SER A 168 -3.14 11.76 -17.39
C SER A 168 -2.19 10.98 -18.28
N ILE A 169 -0.98 11.48 -18.45
CA ILE A 169 0.07 10.87 -19.28
C ILE A 169 1.23 10.53 -18.36
N SER A 170 1.77 9.32 -18.49
CA SER A 170 2.94 8.89 -17.71
C SER A 170 4.17 9.71 -18.10
N PRO A 171 5.03 10.15 -17.16
CA PRO A 171 6.32 10.74 -17.48
C PRO A 171 7.22 9.85 -18.36
N SER A 172 7.00 8.53 -18.36
CA SER A 172 7.72 7.59 -19.25
C SER A 172 7.37 7.78 -20.74
N ASP A 173 6.19 8.33 -21.06
CA ASP A 173 5.80 8.73 -22.43
C ASP A 173 6.26 10.17 -22.65
N VAL A 174 7.58 10.33 -22.80
CA VAL A 174 8.31 11.60 -22.71
C VAL A 174 7.68 12.69 -23.57
N GLU A 175 7.53 12.48 -24.88
CA GLU A 175 7.05 13.53 -25.78
C GLU A 175 5.59 13.90 -25.52
N ARG A 176 4.73 12.92 -25.26
CA ARG A 176 3.31 13.19 -25.00
C ARG A 176 3.11 13.87 -23.64
N TYR A 177 3.93 13.53 -22.65
CA TYR A 177 3.95 14.19 -21.34
C TYR A 177 4.32 15.68 -21.47
N HIS A 178 5.38 15.98 -22.20
CA HIS A 178 5.80 17.37 -22.44
C HIS A 178 4.81 18.14 -23.31
N LEU A 179 4.18 17.49 -24.31
CA LEU A 179 3.06 18.09 -25.04
C LEU A 179 1.92 18.50 -24.08
N ARG A 180 1.53 17.60 -23.17
CA ARG A 180 0.49 17.90 -22.16
C ARG A 180 0.90 19.09 -21.28
N LEU A 181 2.17 19.17 -20.89
CA LEU A 181 2.70 20.31 -20.13
C LEU A 181 2.58 21.60 -20.93
N LEU A 182 2.99 21.61 -22.20
CA LEU A 182 2.86 22.79 -23.05
C LEU A 182 1.41 23.23 -23.24
N LEU A 183 0.47 22.30 -23.38
CA LEU A 183 -0.97 22.58 -23.47
C LEU A 183 -1.57 23.19 -22.19
N LEU A 184 -0.93 23.02 -21.02
CA LEU A 184 -1.30 23.68 -19.78
C LEU A 184 -0.81 25.13 -19.70
N HIS A 185 0.14 25.53 -20.54
CA HIS A 185 0.85 26.81 -20.41
C HIS A 185 0.83 27.67 -21.68
N THR A 186 0.34 27.14 -22.81
CA THR A 186 0.38 27.82 -24.10
C THR A 186 -1.03 28.03 -24.64
N PRO A 187 -1.59 29.24 -24.52
CA PRO A 187 -2.89 29.57 -25.12
C PRO A 187 -2.74 29.80 -26.63
N GLY A 188 -3.83 29.64 -27.37
CA GLY A 188 -3.92 30.09 -28.77
C GLY A 188 -3.08 29.38 -29.82
N ALA A 189 -2.44 28.25 -29.51
CA ALA A 189 -1.71 27.47 -30.52
C ALA A 189 -2.62 27.05 -31.67
N CYS A 190 -2.20 27.25 -32.91
CA CYS A 190 -2.95 26.90 -34.12
C CYS A 190 -2.46 25.60 -34.77
N SER A 191 -1.38 25.01 -34.27
CA SER A 191 -0.84 23.75 -34.78
C SER A 191 0.06 23.06 -33.74
N PHE A 192 0.51 21.84 -34.05
CA PHE A 192 1.57 21.19 -33.26
C PHE A 192 2.92 21.90 -33.40
N ASP A 193 3.21 22.50 -34.55
CA ASP A 193 4.48 23.19 -34.78
C ASP A 193 4.50 24.56 -34.09
N ASP A 194 3.34 25.21 -33.92
CA ASP A 194 3.19 26.40 -33.06
C ASP A 194 3.59 26.06 -31.62
N LEU A 195 3.16 24.90 -31.11
CA LEU A 195 3.56 24.42 -29.78
C LEU A 195 5.04 24.06 -29.71
N LYS A 196 5.69 23.80 -30.84
CA LYS A 196 7.15 23.58 -30.91
C LYS A 196 7.97 24.85 -31.11
N THR A 197 7.32 26.00 -31.24
CA THR A 197 8.00 27.26 -31.54
C THR A 197 8.26 28.05 -30.24
N VAL A 198 9.52 28.44 -30.05
CA VAL A 198 9.99 29.34 -28.99
C VAL A 198 10.93 30.36 -29.63
N ASP A 199 10.73 31.65 -29.40
CA ASP A 199 11.55 32.73 -29.95
C ASP A 199 11.76 32.62 -31.47
N ASP A 200 10.67 32.37 -32.21
CA ASP A 200 10.64 32.17 -33.67
C ASP A 200 11.48 30.99 -34.19
N GLN A 201 11.93 30.09 -33.31
CA GLN A 201 12.61 28.84 -33.68
C GLN A 201 11.76 27.62 -33.38
N VAL A 202 11.56 26.77 -34.41
CA VAL A 202 10.87 25.48 -34.27
C VAL A 202 11.84 24.46 -33.70
N CYS A 203 11.57 23.97 -32.50
CA CYS A 203 12.32 22.89 -31.85
C CYS A 203 11.91 21.53 -32.40
N GLN A 204 12.77 20.51 -32.25
CA GLN A 204 12.49 19.16 -32.74
C GLN A 204 11.51 18.40 -31.84
N THR A 205 11.57 18.63 -30.54
CA THR A 205 10.83 17.87 -29.51
C THR A 205 10.03 18.79 -28.60
N PHE A 206 8.92 18.30 -28.06
CA PHE A 206 8.13 19.04 -27.07
C PHE A 206 8.89 19.19 -25.73
N MET A 207 9.77 18.24 -25.40
CA MET A 207 10.63 18.34 -24.23
C MET A 207 11.58 19.54 -24.30
N GLU A 208 12.23 19.75 -25.44
CA GLU A 208 13.15 20.87 -25.64
C GLU A 208 12.45 22.23 -25.45
N VAL A 209 11.24 22.37 -25.99
CA VAL A 209 10.40 23.56 -25.84
C VAL A 209 10.06 23.80 -24.38
N ALA A 210 9.65 22.75 -23.65
CA ALA A 210 9.32 22.86 -22.23
C ALA A 210 10.53 23.29 -21.39
N LYS A 211 11.75 22.83 -21.73
CA LYS A 211 13.00 23.30 -21.12
C LYS A 211 13.24 24.77 -21.41
N ARG A 212 13.20 25.19 -22.68
CA ARG A 212 13.45 26.58 -23.10
C ARG A 212 12.45 27.56 -22.48
N ARG A 213 11.19 27.14 -22.29
CA ARG A 213 10.15 27.94 -21.63
C ARG A 213 10.23 27.93 -20.09
N GLY A 214 11.24 27.28 -19.50
CA GLY A 214 11.39 27.20 -18.04
C GLY A 214 10.26 26.45 -17.33
N LEU A 215 9.52 25.58 -18.03
CA LEU A 215 8.39 24.82 -17.48
C LEU A 215 8.84 23.55 -16.74
N LEU A 216 10.13 23.23 -16.81
CA LEU A 216 10.76 22.12 -16.10
C LEU A 216 11.64 22.69 -14.98
N ARG A 217 11.66 22.01 -13.83
CA ARG A 217 12.41 22.46 -12.65
C ARG A 217 13.91 22.54 -12.96
N ASP A 218 14.51 23.65 -12.56
CA ASP A 218 15.95 23.83 -12.50
C ASP A 218 16.47 23.21 -11.19
N ASP A 219 17.56 22.42 -11.27
CA ASP A 219 18.09 21.67 -10.12
C ASP A 219 18.79 22.57 -9.09
N THR A 220 18.97 23.86 -9.39
CA THR A 220 19.59 24.88 -8.54
C THR A 220 18.98 24.94 -7.12
N GLU A 221 17.68 24.68 -6.98
CA GLU A 221 17.00 24.67 -5.67
C GLU A 221 17.46 23.51 -4.78
N TYR A 222 17.84 22.37 -5.37
CA TYR A 222 18.34 21.22 -4.60
C TYR A 222 19.78 21.46 -4.14
N GLU A 223 20.59 22.11 -4.97
CA GLU A 223 21.94 22.54 -4.60
C GLU A 223 21.89 23.53 -3.42
N ARG A 224 21.00 24.54 -3.48
CA ARG A 224 20.79 25.47 -2.37
C ARG A 224 20.28 24.78 -1.11
N CYS A 225 19.31 23.87 -1.23
CA CYS A 225 18.77 23.10 -0.11
C CYS A 225 19.84 22.26 0.58
N MET A 226 20.68 21.57 -0.19
CA MET A 226 21.80 20.79 0.36
C MET A 226 22.85 21.70 1.00
N ALA A 227 23.20 22.82 0.36
CA ALA A 227 24.16 23.79 0.90
C ALA A 227 23.68 24.41 2.22
N GLU A 228 22.39 24.72 2.34
CA GLU A 228 21.79 25.22 3.58
C GLU A 228 21.82 24.13 4.67
N ALA A 229 21.39 22.91 4.34
CA ALA A 229 21.35 21.80 5.29
C ALA A 229 22.72 21.46 5.88
N VAL A 230 23.80 21.55 5.08
CA VAL A 230 25.18 21.31 5.52
C VAL A 230 25.58 22.20 6.70
N MET A 231 24.99 23.40 6.82
CA MET A 231 25.33 24.33 7.90
C MET A 231 24.82 23.90 9.29
N PHE A 232 23.84 23.00 9.37
CA PHE A 232 23.17 22.69 10.65
C PHE A 232 22.71 21.23 10.83
N GLN A 233 22.82 20.36 9.83
CA GLN A 233 22.41 18.96 9.90
C GLN A 233 23.60 18.02 10.07
N MET A 234 23.40 16.91 10.80
CA MET A 234 24.41 15.87 10.93
C MET A 234 24.54 15.03 9.65
N PRO A 235 25.70 14.41 9.35
CA PRO A 235 25.93 13.65 8.11
C PRO A 235 24.88 12.57 7.80
N GLN A 236 24.37 11.86 8.81
CA GLN A 236 23.29 10.88 8.65
C GLN A 236 21.96 11.52 8.19
N GLN A 237 21.64 12.72 8.68
CA GLN A 237 20.46 13.48 8.27
C GLN A 237 20.64 14.03 6.86
N LEU A 238 21.85 14.51 6.51
CA LEU A 238 22.20 14.91 5.14
C LEU A 238 22.01 13.77 4.13
N ARG A 239 22.50 12.56 4.44
CA ARG A 239 22.27 11.36 3.61
C ARG A 239 20.77 11.06 3.43
N THR A 240 19.96 11.30 4.47
CA THR A 240 18.50 11.11 4.41
C THR A 240 17.84 12.15 3.50
N LEU A 241 18.18 13.43 3.67
CA LEU A 241 17.68 14.52 2.83
C LEU A 241 18.05 14.29 1.36
N PHE A 242 19.29 13.88 1.08
CA PHE A 242 19.74 13.52 -0.26
C PHE A 242 18.89 12.39 -0.87
N CYS A 243 18.62 11.32 -0.12
CA CYS A 243 17.72 10.25 -0.57
C CYS A 243 16.31 10.77 -0.88
N VAL A 244 15.77 11.65 -0.04
CA VAL A 244 14.45 12.28 -0.25
C VAL A 244 14.43 13.10 -1.54
N ILE A 245 15.47 13.89 -1.80
CA ILE A 245 15.61 14.68 -3.04
C ILE A 245 15.64 13.74 -4.24
N LEU A 246 16.46 12.67 -4.22
CA LEU A 246 16.52 11.71 -5.32
C LEU A 246 15.16 11.03 -5.57
N LEU A 247 14.52 10.53 -4.52
CA LEU A 247 13.28 9.75 -4.63
C LEU A 247 12.07 10.59 -5.04
N TYR A 248 11.94 11.81 -4.53
CA TYR A 248 10.70 12.58 -4.64
C TYR A 248 10.82 13.83 -5.51
N CYS A 249 12.04 14.33 -5.74
CA CYS A 249 12.27 15.54 -6.53
C CYS A 249 12.83 15.24 -7.93
N ASN A 250 13.36 14.02 -8.14
CA ASN A 250 13.87 13.49 -9.40
C ASN A 250 14.80 14.47 -10.14
N PRO A 251 15.93 14.87 -9.51
CA PRO A 251 16.84 15.88 -10.06
C PRO A 251 17.47 15.42 -11.37
N THR A 252 17.56 16.33 -12.34
CA THR A 252 18.11 16.03 -13.67
C THR A 252 19.64 15.85 -13.67
N LYS A 253 20.35 16.44 -12.71
CA LYS A 253 21.81 16.39 -12.51
C LYS A 253 22.18 15.75 -11.17
N SER A 254 21.64 14.56 -10.91
CA SER A 254 21.85 13.82 -9.65
C SER A 254 23.34 13.57 -9.32
N ILE A 255 24.18 13.34 -10.34
CA ILE A 255 25.62 13.12 -10.17
C ILE A 255 26.37 14.39 -9.74
N ASP A 256 25.98 15.55 -10.27
CA ASP A 256 26.59 16.83 -9.92
C ASP A 256 26.24 17.19 -8.47
N LEU A 257 24.97 16.95 -8.09
CA LEU A 257 24.51 17.10 -6.71
C LEU A 257 25.25 16.15 -5.76
N TRP A 258 25.45 14.88 -6.13
CA TRP A 258 26.27 13.94 -5.35
C TRP A 258 27.69 14.47 -5.14
N ASN A 259 28.36 14.87 -6.22
CA ASN A 259 29.75 15.31 -6.18
C ASN A 259 29.95 16.55 -5.29
N SER A 260 28.97 17.45 -5.21
CA SER A 260 29.06 18.65 -4.38
C SER A 260 28.86 18.38 -2.88
N CYS A 261 28.14 17.32 -2.49
CA CYS A 261 27.79 17.07 -1.09
C CYS A 261 28.38 15.78 -0.47
N LYS A 262 28.96 14.87 -1.27
CA LYS A 262 29.47 13.56 -0.79
C LYS A 262 30.45 13.63 0.38
N ALA A 263 31.34 14.64 0.41
CA ALA A 263 32.31 14.82 1.48
C ALA A 263 31.63 15.13 2.82
N HIS A 264 30.67 16.08 2.82
CA HIS A 264 29.87 16.43 4.00
C HIS A 264 28.99 15.26 4.47
N MET A 265 28.46 14.48 3.53
CA MET A 265 27.70 13.27 3.83
C MET A 265 28.55 12.11 4.36
N ALA A 266 29.87 12.19 4.29
CA ALA A 266 30.79 11.14 4.73
C ALA A 266 31.56 11.49 6.02
N GLU A 267 31.38 12.72 6.54
CA GLU A 267 32.17 13.28 7.64
C GLU A 267 32.16 12.42 8.91
N ASP A 268 31.04 11.78 9.24
CA ASP A 268 30.92 10.88 10.41
C ASP A 268 31.74 9.59 10.26
N PHE A 269 32.03 9.16 9.03
CA PHE A 269 32.90 8.01 8.77
C PHE A 269 34.38 8.38 8.74
N MET A 270 34.71 9.63 8.43
CA MET A 270 36.10 10.10 8.30
C MET A 270 36.91 10.02 9.61
N GLN A 271 36.25 9.88 10.77
CA GLN A 271 36.93 9.71 12.05
C GLN A 271 37.66 8.35 12.16
N HIS A 272 37.25 7.36 11.37
CA HIS A 272 37.70 5.96 11.51
C HIS A 272 38.37 5.40 10.26
N VAL A 273 38.16 6.03 9.09
CA VAL A 273 38.69 5.56 7.81
C VAL A 273 39.18 6.73 6.95
N ASP A 274 39.93 6.44 5.88
CA ASP A 274 40.35 7.44 4.91
C ASP A 274 39.15 8.02 4.13
N ALA A 275 39.34 9.19 3.51
CA ALA A 275 38.27 9.91 2.82
C ALA A 275 37.61 9.11 1.68
N GLN A 276 38.38 8.30 0.95
CA GLN A 276 37.85 7.53 -0.17
C GLN A 276 36.97 6.37 0.35
N THR A 277 37.39 5.72 1.42
CA THR A 277 36.60 4.71 2.12
C THR A 277 35.35 5.33 2.78
N ALA A 278 35.47 6.51 3.38
CA ALA A 278 34.35 7.23 3.99
C ALA A 278 33.26 7.59 2.95
N GLU A 279 33.66 8.11 1.78
CA GLU A 279 32.74 8.39 0.67
C GLU A 279 32.07 7.10 0.15
N ALA A 280 32.82 6.00 0.06
CA ALA A 280 32.26 4.71 -0.34
C ALA A 280 31.24 4.18 0.69
N MET A 281 31.49 4.40 1.98
CA MET A 281 30.54 4.07 3.05
C MET A 281 29.28 4.93 3.00
N ALA A 282 29.43 6.24 2.74
CA ALA A 282 28.29 7.14 2.55
C ALA A 282 27.43 6.73 1.34
N PHE A 283 28.07 6.36 0.22
CA PHE A 283 27.40 5.80 -0.96
C PHE A 283 26.58 4.57 -0.59
N CYS A 284 27.18 3.60 0.11
CA CYS A 284 26.49 2.36 0.48
C CYS A 284 25.31 2.60 1.44
N ALA A 285 25.42 3.57 2.36
CA ALA A 285 24.32 3.96 3.24
C ALA A 285 23.12 4.56 2.47
N ILE A 286 23.40 5.35 1.43
CA ILE A 286 22.37 5.91 0.52
C ILE A 286 21.77 4.81 -0.35
N GLU A 287 22.61 3.95 -0.93
CA GLU A 287 22.22 2.79 -1.74
C GLU A 287 21.26 1.87 -0.97
N GLY A 288 21.54 1.60 0.31
CA GLY A 288 20.64 0.84 1.19
C GLY A 288 19.27 1.48 1.34
N LYS A 289 19.21 2.79 1.63
CA LYS A 289 17.95 3.54 1.77
C LYS A 289 17.15 3.62 0.47
N LEU A 290 17.83 3.77 -0.66
CA LEU A 290 17.16 3.76 -1.97
C LEU A 290 16.56 2.38 -2.27
N LYS A 291 17.29 1.31 -1.93
CA LYS A 291 16.83 -0.09 -2.13
C LYS A 291 15.59 -0.42 -1.31
N GLU A 292 15.44 0.14 -0.10
CA GLU A 292 14.21 0.00 0.69
C GLU A 292 12.98 0.55 -0.06
N GLN A 293 13.17 1.51 -0.97
CA GLN A 293 12.13 2.09 -1.83
C GLN A 293 12.14 1.52 -3.26
N GLY A 294 12.89 0.43 -3.49
CA GLY A 294 12.96 -0.24 -4.80
C GLY A 294 13.74 0.53 -5.87
N ARG A 295 14.61 1.47 -5.47
CA ARG A 295 15.48 2.25 -6.36
C ARG A 295 16.95 2.00 -6.01
N SER A 296 17.86 2.43 -6.88
CA SER A 296 19.32 2.30 -6.73
C SER A 296 20.00 3.62 -7.10
N CYS A 297 21.20 3.89 -6.56
CA CYS A 297 22.04 5.02 -6.99
C CYS A 297 22.29 5.00 -8.51
N SER A 298 22.35 3.81 -9.12
CA SER A 298 22.49 3.65 -10.57
C SER A 298 21.32 4.23 -11.36
N ASP A 299 20.10 4.21 -10.79
CA ASP A 299 18.90 4.76 -11.44
C ASP A 299 18.97 6.28 -11.59
N PHE A 300 19.85 6.91 -10.81
CA PHE A 300 20.13 8.34 -10.80
C PHE A 300 21.48 8.68 -11.44
N GLY A 301 22.14 7.70 -12.09
CA GLY A 301 23.43 7.92 -12.75
C GLY A 301 24.62 8.15 -11.80
N ILE A 302 24.49 7.77 -10.52
CA ILE A 302 25.59 7.86 -9.56
C ILE A 302 26.41 6.56 -9.61
N PRO A 303 27.71 6.61 -9.96
CA PRO A 303 28.52 5.41 -10.15
C PRO A 303 28.87 4.76 -8.81
N SER A 304 28.89 3.42 -8.80
CA SER A 304 29.39 2.67 -7.65
C SER A 304 30.88 2.93 -7.41
N PRO A 305 31.34 3.04 -6.15
CA PRO A 305 32.76 3.17 -5.84
C PRO A 305 33.56 1.93 -6.27
N THR A 306 34.82 2.16 -6.69
CA THR A 306 35.76 1.13 -7.20
C THR A 306 36.16 0.10 -6.14
N SER A 307 36.22 0.52 -4.87
CA SER A 307 36.47 -0.33 -3.72
C SER A 307 35.29 -0.22 -2.76
N VAL A 308 34.37 -1.17 -2.85
CA VAL A 308 33.31 -1.33 -1.85
C VAL A 308 33.93 -2.11 -0.69
N PRO A 309 33.98 -1.58 0.54
CA PRO A 309 34.37 -2.40 1.69
C PRO A 309 33.45 -3.63 1.70
N TYR A 310 34.03 -4.83 1.66
CA TYR A 310 33.32 -6.11 1.46
C TYR A 310 32.40 -6.50 2.64
N SER A 311 32.04 -5.56 3.49
CA SER A 311 31.09 -5.74 4.57
C SER A 311 30.26 -4.47 4.71
N PHE A 312 29.22 -4.32 3.89
CA PHE A 312 28.08 -3.53 4.30
C PHE A 312 27.10 -4.46 5.01
N GLU A 313 27.32 -4.64 6.32
CA GLU A 313 26.31 -5.07 7.29
C GLU A 313 26.86 -4.87 8.73
N PRO A 314 26.04 -4.49 9.74
CA PRO A 314 24.67 -3.98 9.73
C PRO A 314 24.64 -2.50 10.20
N LYS A 315 23.45 -1.93 10.46
CA LYS A 315 23.35 -0.91 11.52
C LYS A 315 24.24 -1.38 12.67
N ILE A 316 25.22 -0.59 13.09
CA ILE A 316 25.94 -0.90 14.33
C ILE A 316 24.88 -0.78 15.42
N ILE A 317 24.26 -1.91 15.77
CA ILE A 317 23.35 -1.99 16.89
C ILE A 317 24.23 -1.70 18.10
N ASN A 318 24.02 -0.54 18.71
CA ASN A 318 24.69 -0.22 19.95
C ASN A 318 24.10 -1.13 21.02
N LYS A 319 24.76 -2.27 21.24
CA LYS A 319 24.32 -3.31 22.18
C LYS A 319 24.10 -2.75 23.59
N GLU A 320 24.93 -1.81 24.01
CA GLU A 320 24.79 -1.18 25.34
C GLU A 320 23.51 -0.36 25.44
N GLU A 321 23.18 0.40 24.39
CA GLU A 321 21.95 1.21 24.35
C GLU A 321 20.69 0.33 24.22
N GLU A 322 20.71 -0.69 23.38
CA GLU A 322 19.61 -1.65 23.26
C GLU A 322 19.36 -2.36 24.60
N LEU A 323 20.43 -2.80 25.27
CA LEU A 323 20.33 -3.43 26.57
C LEU A 323 19.77 -2.46 27.63
N ARG A 324 20.21 -1.19 27.61
CA ARG A 324 19.69 -0.15 28.52
C ARG A 324 18.19 0.06 28.34
N ILE A 325 17.75 0.27 27.10
CA ILE A 325 16.33 0.44 26.75
C ILE A 325 15.53 -0.81 27.16
N GLY A 326 16.05 -2.00 26.82
CA GLY A 326 15.41 -3.27 27.16
C GLY A 326 15.26 -3.46 28.66
N GLN A 327 16.28 -3.13 29.46
CA GLN A 327 16.24 -3.20 30.92
C GLN A 327 15.23 -2.21 31.51
N GLU A 328 15.21 -0.97 31.03
CA GLU A 328 14.23 0.04 31.46
C GLU A 328 12.80 -0.44 31.20
N MET A 329 12.52 -0.91 29.98
CA MET A 329 11.21 -1.46 29.64
C MET A 329 10.87 -2.70 30.47
N TYR A 330 11.85 -3.57 30.71
CA TYR A 330 11.68 -4.78 31.52
C TYR A 330 11.28 -4.47 32.97
N THR A 331 11.73 -3.35 33.56
CA THR A 331 11.26 -2.93 34.89
C THR A 331 9.77 -2.56 34.92
N MET A 332 9.21 -2.11 33.79
CA MET A 332 7.81 -1.68 33.67
C MET A 332 6.86 -2.82 33.32
N LEU A 333 7.36 -4.04 33.06
CA LEU A 333 6.50 -5.19 32.78
C LEU A 333 5.67 -5.58 34.00
N ASN A 334 4.40 -5.90 33.74
CA ASN A 334 3.54 -6.52 34.75
C ASN A 334 3.94 -7.97 35.04
N GLN A 335 3.30 -8.60 36.01
CA GLN A 335 3.67 -9.94 36.47
C GLN A 335 3.57 -11.02 35.38
N ASP A 336 2.48 -11.03 34.61
CA ASP A 336 2.27 -12.01 33.53
C ASP A 336 3.30 -11.82 32.40
N GLN A 337 3.52 -10.56 32.00
CA GLN A 337 4.51 -10.20 30.97
C GLN A 337 5.93 -10.54 31.41
N ARG A 338 6.27 -10.26 32.67
CA ARG A 338 7.59 -10.58 33.24
C ARG A 338 7.81 -12.09 33.29
N SER A 339 6.83 -12.85 33.76
CA SER A 339 6.90 -14.31 33.75
C SER A 339 7.09 -14.87 32.34
N ALA A 340 6.43 -14.27 31.33
CA ALA A 340 6.61 -14.63 29.93
C ALA A 340 8.02 -14.31 29.43
N ALA A 341 8.52 -13.11 29.73
CA ALA A 341 9.87 -12.70 29.36
C ALA A 341 10.94 -13.61 29.99
N ASP A 342 10.81 -13.90 31.28
CA ASP A 342 11.77 -14.72 32.03
C ASP A 342 11.89 -16.13 31.48
N ASP A 343 10.76 -16.79 31.19
CA ASP A 343 10.74 -18.13 30.62
C ASP A 343 11.38 -18.17 29.21
N ILE A 344 11.11 -17.15 28.39
CA ILE A 344 11.64 -17.04 27.02
C ILE A 344 13.15 -16.79 27.06
N LEU A 345 13.62 -15.83 27.87
CA LEU A 345 15.03 -15.50 28.03
C LEU A 345 15.81 -16.66 28.65
N ALA A 346 15.25 -17.34 29.65
CA ALA A 346 15.86 -18.52 30.27
C ALA A 346 15.98 -19.68 29.28
N THR A 347 15.05 -19.81 28.33
CA THR A 347 15.11 -20.83 27.28
C THR A 347 16.22 -20.55 26.29
N HIS A 348 16.42 -19.29 25.89
CA HIS A 348 17.54 -18.90 25.04
C HIS A 348 18.91 -19.18 25.70
N ARG A 349 19.02 -18.94 27.01
CA ARG A 349 20.28 -19.15 27.77
C ARG A 349 20.64 -20.62 28.02
N LYS A 350 19.73 -21.57 27.75
CA LYS A 350 20.02 -23.01 27.88
C LYS A 350 20.65 -23.53 26.59
N GLU A 351 21.88 -24.03 26.67
CA GLU A 351 22.65 -24.55 25.51
C GLU A 351 22.05 -25.79 24.81
N SER A 352 20.93 -26.36 25.30
CA SER A 352 20.28 -27.55 24.73
C SER A 352 18.99 -27.17 23.99
N THR A 353 19.12 -26.59 22.80
CA THR A 353 18.00 -26.25 21.92
C THR A 353 17.55 -27.46 21.10
N THR A 354 16.73 -28.33 21.70
CA THR A 354 16.00 -29.35 20.90
C THR A 354 14.54 -29.56 21.31
N ILE A 355 14.13 -29.22 22.54
CA ILE A 355 12.74 -29.41 23.00
C ILE A 355 12.29 -28.17 23.80
N GLY A 356 11.29 -27.42 23.30
CA GLY A 356 10.63 -26.34 24.06
C GLY A 356 10.92 -24.89 23.62
N SER A 357 11.35 -24.65 22.37
CA SER A 357 11.65 -23.30 21.86
C SER A 357 10.45 -22.55 21.26
N CYS A 358 9.23 -23.06 21.42
CA CYS A 358 8.00 -22.49 20.82
C CYS A 358 7.07 -21.95 21.91
N PHE A 359 6.72 -20.67 21.82
CA PHE A 359 5.88 -19.95 22.78
C PHE A 359 4.70 -19.32 22.07
N PHE A 360 3.52 -19.38 22.67
CA PHE A 360 2.36 -18.62 22.23
C PHE A 360 1.92 -17.65 23.34
N ILE A 361 2.01 -16.35 23.06
CA ILE A 361 1.54 -15.30 23.96
C ILE A 361 0.07 -15.01 23.64
N ASP A 362 -0.81 -15.60 24.46
CA ASP A 362 -2.25 -15.33 24.45
C ASP A 362 -2.54 -14.10 25.30
N GLY A 363 -3.23 -13.12 24.74
CA GLY A 363 -3.63 -11.96 25.51
C GLY A 363 -4.70 -11.16 24.80
N PRO A 364 -5.80 -10.80 25.48
CA PRO A 364 -6.80 -9.89 24.93
C PRO A 364 -6.24 -8.55 24.43
N GLY A 365 -7.07 -7.80 23.70
CA GLY A 365 -6.76 -6.43 23.31
C GLY A 365 -6.37 -5.57 24.52
N GLY A 366 -5.19 -4.95 24.47
CA GLY A 366 -4.73 -4.04 25.52
C GLY A 366 -3.89 -4.65 26.64
N THR A 367 -3.55 -5.94 26.60
CA THR A 367 -2.69 -6.57 27.62
C THR A 367 -1.19 -6.33 27.45
N GLY A 368 -0.81 -5.46 26.49
CA GLY A 368 0.58 -5.06 26.29
C GLY A 368 1.47 -6.07 25.56
N LYS A 369 0.90 -7.02 24.79
CA LYS A 369 1.65 -7.98 23.95
C LYS A 369 2.78 -7.34 23.14
N THR A 370 2.48 -6.29 22.38
CA THR A 370 3.47 -5.55 21.57
C THR A 370 4.57 -4.93 22.42
N TYR A 371 4.23 -4.43 23.63
CA TYR A 371 5.23 -3.89 24.55
C TYR A 371 6.19 -4.99 25.01
N LEU A 372 5.67 -6.16 25.38
CA LEU A 372 6.47 -7.34 25.71
C LEU A 372 7.38 -7.77 24.55
N TYR A 373 6.87 -7.81 23.31
CA TYR A 373 7.70 -8.15 22.14
C TYR A 373 8.84 -7.16 21.94
N ASN A 374 8.56 -5.86 22.05
CA ASN A 374 9.59 -4.83 21.92
C ASN A 374 10.63 -4.93 23.04
N THR A 375 10.21 -5.19 24.28
CA THR A 375 11.14 -5.44 25.39
C THR A 375 12.05 -6.63 25.11
N LEU A 376 11.50 -7.74 24.63
CA LEU A 376 12.29 -8.93 24.26
C LEU A 376 13.25 -8.62 23.10
N CYS A 377 12.81 -7.89 22.07
CA CYS A 377 13.67 -7.47 20.97
C CYS A 377 14.89 -6.69 21.49
N HIS A 378 14.68 -5.68 22.31
CA HIS A 378 15.77 -4.85 22.87
C HIS A 378 16.74 -5.66 23.74
N LEU A 379 16.22 -6.54 24.61
CA LEU A 379 17.05 -7.39 25.46
C LEU A 379 17.90 -8.37 24.65
N PHE A 380 17.31 -9.05 23.67
CA PHE A 380 18.02 -9.97 22.78
C PHE A 380 19.07 -9.24 21.92
N MET A 381 18.70 -8.12 21.30
CA MET A 381 19.65 -7.32 20.50
C MET A 381 20.80 -6.79 21.35
N GLY A 382 20.55 -6.42 22.61
CA GLY A 382 21.57 -6.03 23.58
C GLY A 382 22.52 -7.18 23.95
N GLU A 383 22.03 -8.41 24.01
CA GLU A 383 22.86 -9.63 24.17
C GLU A 383 23.57 -10.04 22.86
N GLY A 384 23.31 -9.34 21.75
CA GLY A 384 23.89 -9.63 20.44
C GLY A 384 23.18 -10.74 19.66
N VAL A 385 21.97 -11.11 20.09
CA VAL A 385 21.12 -12.13 19.47
C VAL A 385 20.37 -11.52 18.29
N HIS A 386 20.33 -12.23 17.17
CA HIS A 386 19.60 -11.77 15.99
C HIS A 386 18.11 -12.10 16.09
N VAL A 387 17.28 -11.06 16.15
CA VAL A 387 15.81 -11.17 16.24
C VAL A 387 15.16 -10.77 14.93
N MET A 388 14.22 -11.59 14.45
CA MET A 388 13.36 -11.28 13.31
C MET A 388 11.93 -11.06 13.78
N THR A 389 11.34 -9.92 13.44
CA THR A 389 9.94 -9.63 13.74
C THR A 389 9.08 -9.69 12.49
N VAL A 390 7.93 -10.33 12.61
CA VAL A 390 6.93 -10.46 11.56
C VAL A 390 5.52 -10.32 12.13
N ALA A 391 4.54 -10.02 11.27
CA ALA A 391 3.13 -10.13 11.64
C ALA A 391 2.29 -10.57 10.44
N TRP A 392 1.10 -11.12 10.68
CA TRP A 392 0.20 -11.48 9.59
C TRP A 392 -0.36 -10.26 8.86
N ALA A 393 -0.78 -9.23 9.61
CA ALA A 393 -1.29 -7.97 9.10
C ALA A 393 -0.18 -6.91 8.94
N GLY A 394 -0.23 -6.12 7.87
CA GLY A 394 0.77 -5.08 7.60
C GLY A 394 0.82 -3.96 8.65
N ILE A 395 -0.33 -3.59 9.24
CA ILE A 395 -0.39 -2.59 10.31
C ILE A 395 0.30 -3.12 11.57
N ALA A 396 0.04 -4.39 11.95
CA ALA A 396 0.70 -5.00 13.11
C ALA A 396 2.21 -5.12 12.91
N ALA A 397 2.66 -5.45 11.69
CA ALA A 397 4.10 -5.52 11.37
C ALA A 397 4.80 -4.17 11.59
N SER A 398 4.13 -3.04 11.30
CA SER A 398 4.72 -1.70 11.48
C SER A 398 4.92 -1.29 12.94
N LEU A 399 4.32 -2.01 13.89
CA LEU A 399 4.47 -1.76 15.32
C LEU A 399 5.67 -2.50 15.94
N LEU A 400 6.31 -3.39 15.18
CA LEU A 400 7.46 -4.17 15.60
C LEU A 400 8.77 -3.62 15.00
N PRO A 401 9.91 -3.72 15.71
CA PRO A 401 11.22 -3.30 15.21
C PRO A 401 11.55 -4.00 13.90
N GLU A 402 11.71 -3.21 12.82
CA GLU A 402 11.98 -3.71 11.47
C GLU A 402 10.96 -4.76 10.94
N GLY A 403 9.73 -4.68 11.46
CA GLY A 403 8.70 -5.67 11.19
C GLY A 403 8.24 -5.69 9.75
N ARG A 404 8.05 -6.91 9.23
CA ARG A 404 7.50 -7.17 7.89
C ARG A 404 6.34 -8.14 7.96
N THR A 405 5.51 -8.17 6.92
CA THR A 405 4.48 -9.21 6.84
C THR A 405 5.12 -10.60 6.68
N VAL A 406 4.50 -11.63 7.26
CA VAL A 406 4.92 -13.05 7.11
C VAL A 406 5.11 -13.40 5.63
N HIS A 407 4.16 -13.01 4.78
CA HIS A 407 4.23 -13.23 3.33
C HIS A 407 5.46 -12.59 2.68
N SER A 408 5.79 -11.34 3.04
CA SER A 408 6.92 -10.62 2.47
C SER A 408 8.25 -11.17 2.96
N ARG A 409 8.36 -11.45 4.27
CA ARG A 409 9.59 -11.92 4.91
C ARG A 409 9.97 -13.33 4.45
N PHE A 410 9.00 -14.25 4.41
CA PHE A 410 9.24 -15.65 4.03
C PHE A 410 8.91 -15.97 2.57
N LYS A 411 8.60 -14.96 1.75
CA LYS A 411 8.20 -15.10 0.33
C LYS A 411 7.11 -16.17 0.13
N LEU A 412 6.07 -16.11 0.96
CA LEU A 412 4.90 -16.99 0.80
C LEU A 412 4.02 -16.46 -0.34
N PRO A 413 3.46 -17.35 -1.18
CA PRO A 413 2.59 -16.93 -2.28
C PRO A 413 1.29 -16.30 -1.77
N VAL A 414 0.70 -15.44 -2.60
CA VAL A 414 -0.62 -14.84 -2.38
C VAL A 414 -1.48 -15.13 -3.62
N PRO A 415 -2.52 -15.97 -3.55
CA PRO A 415 -3.04 -16.63 -2.34
C PRO A 415 -2.14 -17.75 -1.82
N ILE A 416 -2.22 -18.01 -0.51
CA ILE A 416 -1.57 -19.15 0.14
C ILE A 416 -2.56 -20.32 0.23
N LEU A 417 -2.10 -21.51 -0.12
CA LEU A 417 -2.85 -22.77 -0.14
C LEU A 417 -2.16 -23.82 0.75
N GLU A 418 -2.84 -24.94 1.03
CA GLU A 418 -2.29 -26.02 1.86
C GLU A 418 -0.99 -26.63 1.32
N THR A 419 -0.83 -26.65 -0.01
CA THR A 419 0.37 -27.17 -0.70
C THR A 419 1.38 -26.08 -1.00
N SER A 420 1.18 -24.85 -0.53
CA SER A 420 2.09 -23.74 -0.79
C SER A 420 3.40 -23.89 -0.02
N THR A 421 4.50 -23.59 -0.70
CA THR A 421 5.83 -23.51 -0.11
C THR A 421 6.40 -22.12 -0.36
N SER A 422 7.42 -21.74 0.41
CA SER A 422 8.18 -20.52 0.16
C SER A 422 8.98 -20.62 -1.14
N SER A 423 9.20 -19.48 -1.80
CA SER A 423 10.09 -19.38 -2.97
C SER A 423 11.55 -19.06 -2.61
N ILE A 424 11.91 -18.97 -1.33
CA ILE A 424 13.27 -18.67 -0.89
C ILE A 424 14.19 -19.85 -1.26
N ARG A 425 15.34 -19.54 -1.86
CA ARG A 425 16.35 -20.53 -2.23
C ARG A 425 17.43 -20.61 -1.15
N PRO A 426 18.02 -21.79 -0.85
CA PRO A 426 19.03 -21.92 0.20
C PRO A 426 20.26 -21.00 0.05
N ASN A 427 20.60 -20.60 -1.18
CA ASN A 427 21.73 -19.72 -1.49
C ASN A 427 21.35 -18.23 -1.64
N SER A 428 20.13 -17.84 -1.29
CA SER A 428 19.71 -16.43 -1.36
C SER A 428 20.12 -15.66 -0.10
N LYS A 429 20.12 -14.32 -0.20
CA LYS A 429 20.41 -13.43 0.94
C LYS A 429 19.38 -13.59 2.06
N GLU A 430 18.13 -13.80 1.71
CA GLU A 430 17.06 -14.06 2.68
C GLU A 430 17.30 -15.35 3.47
N ALA A 431 17.83 -16.39 2.81
CA ALA A 431 18.21 -17.62 3.50
C ALA A 431 19.40 -17.41 4.45
N GLU A 432 20.35 -16.55 4.09
CA GLU A 432 21.45 -16.17 4.98
C GLU A 432 20.94 -15.39 6.22
N GLU A 433 20.02 -14.45 6.02
CA GLU A 433 19.38 -13.71 7.12
C GLU A 433 18.62 -14.65 8.08
N ILE A 434 17.88 -15.62 7.53
CA ILE A 434 17.19 -16.66 8.31
C ILE A 434 18.18 -17.53 9.10
N ARG A 435 19.34 -17.87 8.53
CA ARG A 435 20.37 -18.64 9.24
C ARG A 435 20.93 -17.88 10.43
N LYS A 436 21.24 -16.59 10.23
CA LYS A 436 21.75 -15.68 11.28
C LYS A 436 20.73 -15.45 12.40
N THR A 437 19.44 -15.39 12.07
CA THR A 437 18.35 -15.16 13.02
C THR A 437 18.25 -16.29 14.05
N GLU A 438 18.10 -16.00 15.32
CA GLU A 438 17.95 -17.00 16.39
C GLU A 438 16.52 -17.02 16.96
N VAL A 439 15.90 -15.84 17.04
CA VAL A 439 14.55 -15.63 17.59
C VAL A 439 13.64 -15.04 16.52
N ILE A 440 12.45 -15.62 16.34
CA ILE A 440 11.42 -15.13 15.43
C ILE A 440 10.17 -14.80 16.24
N ILE A 441 9.74 -13.53 16.18
CA ILE A 441 8.51 -13.05 16.81
C ILE A 441 7.46 -12.82 15.73
N CYS A 442 6.30 -13.46 15.84
CA CYS A 442 5.19 -13.32 14.90
C CYS A 442 3.92 -12.85 15.61
N ASP A 443 3.51 -11.61 15.37
CA ASP A 443 2.26 -11.05 15.91
C ASP A 443 1.05 -11.32 14.98
N GLU A 444 -0.14 -11.21 15.55
CA GLU A 444 -1.43 -11.53 14.90
C GLU A 444 -1.47 -12.93 14.28
N ALA A 445 -0.80 -13.90 14.92
CA ALA A 445 -0.71 -15.27 14.46
C ALA A 445 -2.08 -15.96 14.28
N PRO A 446 -3.11 -15.76 15.14
CA PRO A 446 -4.42 -16.40 14.97
C PRO A 446 -5.14 -16.06 13.64
N MET A 447 -4.80 -14.95 12.99
CA MET A 447 -5.34 -14.59 11.68
C MET A 447 -4.73 -15.42 10.54
N ALA A 448 -3.60 -16.08 10.78
CA ALA A 448 -2.91 -16.90 9.80
C ALA A 448 -3.52 -18.32 9.76
N PRO A 449 -3.75 -18.87 8.56
CA PRO A 449 -4.16 -20.27 8.46
C PRO A 449 -3.02 -21.20 8.89
N SER A 450 -3.35 -22.36 9.45
CA SER A 450 -2.40 -23.37 9.96
C SER A 450 -1.36 -23.79 8.93
N TYR A 451 -1.76 -23.91 7.67
CA TYR A 451 -0.86 -24.26 6.56
C TYR A 451 0.16 -23.16 6.24
N ALA A 452 -0.09 -21.88 6.60
CA ALA A 452 0.92 -20.84 6.52
C ALA A 452 2.07 -21.08 7.50
N LEU A 453 1.72 -21.44 8.74
CA LEU A 453 2.71 -21.80 9.76
C LEU A 453 3.50 -23.04 9.36
N LYS A 454 2.83 -24.04 8.76
CA LYS A 454 3.46 -25.24 8.21
C LYS A 454 4.45 -24.93 7.09
N ALA A 455 4.10 -24.03 6.17
CA ALA A 455 5.00 -23.59 5.10
C ALA A 455 6.26 -22.90 5.65
N VAL A 456 6.12 -22.10 6.73
CA VAL A 456 7.26 -21.48 7.43
C VAL A 456 8.11 -22.54 8.12
N ASP A 457 7.52 -23.50 8.82
CA ASP A 457 8.24 -24.60 9.47
C ASP A 457 9.07 -25.41 8.47
N ILE A 458 8.47 -25.83 7.34
CA ILE A 458 9.16 -26.55 6.26
C ILE A 458 10.35 -25.73 5.75
N LEU A 459 10.12 -24.45 5.43
CA LEU A 459 11.17 -23.55 4.97
C LEU A 459 12.34 -23.47 5.96
N LEU A 460 12.06 -23.29 7.25
CA LEU A 460 13.11 -23.13 8.25
C LEU A 460 13.89 -24.42 8.45
N ARG A 461 13.24 -25.59 8.44
CA ARG A 461 13.92 -26.89 8.48
C ARG A 461 14.84 -27.08 7.28
N ASP A 462 14.37 -26.72 6.08
CA ASP A 462 15.14 -26.84 4.84
C ASP A 462 16.36 -25.89 4.80
N ILE A 463 16.18 -24.62 5.20
CA ILE A 463 17.28 -23.63 5.20
C ILE A 463 18.34 -23.97 6.25
N MET A 464 17.90 -24.41 7.43
CA MET A 464 18.78 -24.77 8.54
C MET A 464 19.38 -26.16 8.39
N ASN A 465 18.80 -27.01 7.54
CA ASN A 465 19.11 -28.43 7.43
C ASN A 465 19.00 -29.16 8.78
N ILE A 466 17.97 -28.81 9.56
CA ILE A 466 17.69 -29.36 10.90
C ILE A 466 16.24 -29.82 10.92
N ASN A 467 16.00 -31.12 11.11
CA ASN A 467 14.65 -31.70 11.15
C ASN A 467 14.01 -31.61 12.56
N VAL A 468 14.03 -30.41 13.13
CA VAL A 468 13.35 -30.04 14.37
C VAL A 468 12.40 -28.89 14.04
N SER A 469 11.28 -28.76 14.76
CA SER A 469 10.33 -27.67 14.56
C SER A 469 11.03 -26.32 14.39
N PHE A 470 10.69 -25.64 13.30
CA PHE A 470 11.21 -24.34 12.88
C PHE A 470 12.74 -24.29 12.75
N GLY A 471 13.38 -25.42 12.39
CA GLY A 471 14.83 -25.49 12.22
C GLY A 471 15.62 -25.22 13.50
N GLY A 472 15.01 -25.43 14.68
CA GLY A 472 15.63 -25.19 15.99
C GLY A 472 15.61 -23.72 16.44
N LYS A 473 14.95 -22.82 15.71
CA LYS A 473 14.79 -21.41 16.11
C LYS A 473 13.85 -21.27 17.31
N ILE A 474 13.99 -20.17 18.04
CA ILE A 474 13.00 -19.78 19.06
C ILE A 474 11.84 -19.08 18.36
N MET A 475 10.66 -19.69 18.43
CA MET A 475 9.44 -19.15 17.82
C MET A 475 8.52 -18.58 18.89
N ILE A 476 8.21 -17.30 18.78
CA ILE A 476 7.27 -16.61 19.66
C ILE A 476 6.10 -16.16 18.81
N LEU A 477 4.98 -16.87 18.91
CA LEU A 477 3.73 -16.49 18.28
C LEU A 477 2.89 -15.65 19.25
N GLY A 478 2.17 -14.68 18.69
CA GLY A 478 1.42 -13.71 19.46
C GLY A 478 0.04 -13.47 18.89
N GLY A 479 -0.96 -13.28 19.76
CA GLY A 479 -2.27 -12.82 19.31
C GLY A 479 -3.39 -13.05 20.32
N ASP A 480 -4.62 -13.01 19.80
CA ASP A 480 -5.84 -13.25 20.55
C ASP A 480 -6.82 -14.06 19.69
N PHE A 481 -7.16 -15.27 20.11
CA PHE A 481 -8.09 -16.13 19.39
C PHE A 481 -9.54 -15.62 19.42
N ARG A 482 -9.84 -14.60 20.23
CA ARG A 482 -11.14 -13.91 20.26
C ARG A 482 -11.29 -12.91 19.10
N GLN A 483 -10.21 -12.66 18.36
CA GLN A 483 -10.21 -11.80 17.18
C GLN A 483 -10.56 -12.59 15.91
N VAL A 484 -10.25 -12.01 14.75
CA VAL A 484 -10.63 -12.54 13.44
C VAL A 484 -9.85 -13.84 13.14
N LEU A 485 -10.59 -14.92 12.90
CA LEU A 485 -10.06 -16.20 12.39
C LEU A 485 -9.50 -16.04 10.96
N PRO A 486 -8.75 -17.04 10.44
CA PRO A 486 -8.22 -16.98 9.08
C PRO A 486 -9.32 -16.73 8.05
N VAL A 487 -9.12 -15.76 7.16
CA VAL A 487 -10.12 -15.38 6.16
C VAL A 487 -10.00 -16.30 4.94
N ILE A 488 -10.89 -17.29 4.86
CA ILE A 488 -10.99 -18.22 3.72
C ILE A 488 -12.31 -17.95 2.98
N ARG A 489 -12.23 -17.68 1.68
CA ARG A 489 -13.41 -17.34 0.87
C ARG A 489 -14.35 -18.53 0.77
N PHE A 490 -15.62 -18.29 1.06
CA PHE A 490 -16.71 -19.29 0.99
C PHE A 490 -16.53 -20.51 1.90
N ALA A 491 -15.64 -20.42 2.90
CA ALA A 491 -15.43 -21.51 3.84
C ALA A 491 -16.61 -21.66 4.80
N SER A 492 -16.98 -22.91 5.04
CA SER A 492 -17.84 -23.34 6.13
C SER A 492 -17.16 -23.13 7.50
N ARG A 493 -17.95 -23.18 8.57
CA ARG A 493 -17.43 -23.10 9.96
C ARG A 493 -16.38 -24.20 10.23
N SER A 494 -16.62 -25.42 9.73
CA SER A 494 -15.70 -26.55 9.92
C SER A 494 -14.37 -26.33 9.21
N GLU A 495 -14.38 -25.78 8.00
CA GLU A 495 -13.16 -25.44 7.25
C GLU A 495 -12.36 -24.33 7.94
N LEU A 496 -13.02 -23.31 8.50
CA LEU A 496 -12.36 -22.25 9.27
C LEU A 496 -11.68 -22.79 10.54
N VAL A 497 -12.34 -23.70 11.25
CA VAL A 497 -11.77 -24.36 12.43
C VAL A 497 -10.59 -25.24 12.04
N ALA A 498 -10.71 -26.03 10.96
CA ALA A 498 -9.62 -26.87 10.44
C ALA A 498 -8.40 -26.05 10.01
N ALA A 499 -8.63 -24.85 9.45
CA ALA A 499 -7.56 -23.93 9.08
C ALA A 499 -7.00 -23.12 10.27
N SER A 500 -7.60 -23.17 11.46
CA SER A 500 -7.11 -22.41 12.61
C SER A 500 -5.76 -22.95 13.12
N LEU A 501 -4.95 -22.09 13.73
CA LEU A 501 -3.67 -22.50 14.30
C LEU A 501 -3.78 -23.63 15.32
N LYS A 502 -4.87 -23.67 16.11
CA LYS A 502 -5.10 -24.73 17.12
C LYS A 502 -5.28 -26.13 16.50
N SER A 503 -5.67 -26.19 15.24
CA SER A 503 -5.83 -27.44 14.47
C SER A 503 -4.54 -27.87 13.77
N SER A 504 -3.44 -27.12 13.90
CA SER A 504 -2.15 -27.45 13.30
C SER A 504 -1.46 -28.58 14.05
N ASP A 505 -0.81 -29.49 13.34
CA ASP A 505 0.10 -30.50 13.90
C ASP A 505 1.28 -29.86 14.67
N LEU A 506 1.56 -28.58 14.42
CA LEU A 506 2.61 -27.83 15.11
C LEU A 506 2.15 -27.24 16.45
N TRP A 507 0.84 -27.13 16.68
CA TRP A 507 0.29 -26.50 17.88
C TRP A 507 0.75 -27.16 19.20
N PRO A 508 0.83 -28.51 19.31
CA PRO A 508 1.30 -29.16 20.53
C PRO A 508 2.73 -28.79 20.97
N TYR A 509 3.55 -28.22 20.09
CA TYR A 509 4.90 -27.76 20.45
C TYR A 509 4.91 -26.41 21.17
N PHE A 510 3.82 -25.65 21.12
CA PHE A 510 3.75 -24.30 21.69
C PHE A 510 3.38 -24.33 23.19
N LYS A 511 4.26 -23.77 24.02
CA LYS A 511 3.92 -23.41 25.41
C LYS A 511 3.07 -22.15 25.39
N VAL A 512 1.81 -22.26 25.81
CA VAL A 512 0.87 -21.13 25.88
C VAL A 512 1.11 -20.33 27.16
N MET A 513 1.22 -19.01 27.03
CA MET A 513 1.40 -18.06 28.14
C MET A 513 0.30 -17.02 28.06
N HIS A 514 -0.43 -16.83 29.15
CA HIS A 514 -1.61 -15.97 29.17
C HIS A 514 -1.32 -14.63 29.85
N LEU A 515 -1.59 -13.53 29.16
CA LEU A 515 -1.56 -12.18 29.71
C LEU A 515 -2.99 -11.75 30.06
N HIS A 516 -3.30 -11.58 31.34
CA HIS A 516 -4.65 -11.28 31.80
C HIS A 516 -4.85 -9.78 32.09
N GLN A 517 -3.80 -9.10 32.55
CA GLN A 517 -3.91 -7.70 32.96
C GLN A 517 -4.06 -6.77 31.75
N ASN A 518 -5.21 -6.08 31.67
CA ASN A 518 -5.45 -5.05 30.67
C ASN A 518 -4.74 -3.73 31.06
N MET A 519 -3.83 -3.27 30.22
CA MET A 519 -3.02 -2.06 30.44
C MET A 519 -3.63 -0.80 29.83
N ARG A 520 -4.75 -0.92 29.09
CA ARG A 520 -5.46 0.21 28.46
C ARG A 520 -6.66 0.69 29.27
N THR A 521 -7.16 -0.13 30.18
CA THR A 521 -8.34 0.16 31.00
C THR A 521 -8.00 1.23 32.04
N ARG A 522 -8.75 2.33 32.08
CA ARG A 522 -8.59 3.39 33.08
C ARG A 522 -9.38 3.06 34.37
N PRO A 523 -9.04 3.71 35.51
CA PRO A 523 -9.84 3.60 36.71
C PRO A 523 -11.31 3.95 36.43
N GLY A 524 -12.23 3.03 36.71
CA GLY A 524 -13.68 3.17 36.44
C GLY A 524 -14.17 2.51 35.15
N GLU A 525 -13.28 1.97 34.30
CA GLU A 525 -13.64 1.25 33.07
C GLU A 525 -13.58 -0.29 33.23
N GLU A 526 -13.37 -0.80 34.45
CA GLU A 526 -13.13 -2.22 34.71
C GLU A 526 -14.35 -3.09 34.35
N GLU A 527 -15.57 -2.59 34.55
CA GLU A 527 -16.80 -3.31 34.24
C GLU A 527 -16.98 -3.52 32.73
N ILE A 528 -16.63 -2.51 31.92
CA ILE A 528 -16.67 -2.62 30.45
C ILE A 528 -15.59 -3.61 29.98
N SER A 529 -14.40 -3.54 30.55
CA SER A 529 -13.29 -4.45 30.23
C SER A 529 -13.67 -5.92 30.51
N LYS A 530 -14.27 -6.20 31.68
CA LYS A 530 -14.81 -7.53 32.02
C LYS A 530 -15.92 -7.97 31.07
N TRP A 531 -16.83 -7.07 30.71
CA TRP A 531 -17.91 -7.39 29.78
C TRP A 531 -17.38 -7.74 28.38
N LEU A 532 -16.39 -7.00 27.87
CA LEU A 532 -15.75 -7.28 26.58
C LEU A 532 -15.05 -8.65 26.57
N ILE A 533 -14.42 -9.05 27.66
CA ILE A 533 -13.83 -10.39 27.79
C ILE A 533 -14.91 -11.47 27.73
N LYS A 534 -16.03 -11.29 28.47
CA LYS A 534 -17.17 -12.23 28.42
C LYS A 534 -17.76 -12.34 27.02
N LEU A 535 -17.89 -11.21 26.31
CA LEU A 535 -18.30 -11.17 24.92
C LEU A 535 -17.35 -11.99 24.04
N GLY A 536 -16.05 -11.73 24.13
CA GLY A 536 -15.04 -12.44 23.33
C GLY A 536 -14.93 -13.94 23.65
N ASN A 537 -15.24 -14.35 24.87
CA ASN A 537 -15.30 -15.77 25.26
C ASN A 537 -16.62 -16.45 24.84
N GLY A 538 -17.62 -15.71 24.36
CA GLY A 538 -18.95 -16.25 24.06
C GLY A 538 -19.74 -16.65 25.30
N GLU A 539 -19.48 -16.02 26.45
CA GLU A 539 -20.15 -16.30 27.73
C GLU A 539 -21.42 -15.47 27.95
N LEU A 540 -21.67 -14.47 27.10
CA LEU A 540 -22.87 -13.64 27.18
C LEU A 540 -24.06 -14.38 26.57
N VAL A 541 -25.21 -14.27 27.24
CA VAL A 541 -26.47 -14.83 26.77
C VAL A 541 -26.96 -13.98 25.59
N SER A 542 -27.11 -14.61 24.42
CA SER A 542 -27.79 -14.01 23.28
C SER A 542 -29.29 -14.28 23.34
N ASN A 543 -30.09 -13.38 22.76
CA ASN A 543 -31.51 -13.63 22.56
C ASN A 543 -31.75 -14.57 21.36
N GLU A 544 -33.02 -14.84 21.05
CA GLU A 544 -33.44 -15.71 19.93
C GLU A 544 -32.98 -15.21 18.55
N TYR A 545 -32.47 -13.98 18.46
CA TYR A 545 -31.99 -13.32 17.25
C TYR A 545 -30.46 -13.14 17.22
N ASP A 546 -29.71 -13.84 18.09
CA ASP A 546 -28.26 -13.68 18.26
C ASP A 546 -27.80 -12.25 18.67
N GLU A 547 -28.69 -11.47 19.30
CA GLU A 547 -28.38 -10.13 19.79
C GLU A 547 -27.88 -10.19 21.25
N ILE A 548 -26.96 -9.29 21.58
CA ILE A 548 -26.35 -9.19 22.92
C ILE A 548 -26.66 -7.80 23.49
N GLU A 549 -27.19 -7.76 24.71
CA GLU A 549 -27.47 -6.50 25.41
C GLU A 549 -26.16 -5.79 25.80
N LEU A 550 -26.01 -4.53 25.38
CA LEU A 550 -24.88 -3.70 25.74
C LEU A 550 -25.00 -3.21 27.20
N PRO A 551 -23.89 -3.11 27.96
CA PRO A 551 -23.92 -2.54 29.29
C PRO A 551 -24.47 -1.11 29.26
N ARG A 552 -25.22 -0.72 30.30
CA ARG A 552 -25.71 0.66 30.43
C ARG A 552 -24.61 1.72 30.42
N SER A 553 -23.40 1.35 30.83
CA SER A 553 -22.21 2.19 30.75
C SER A 553 -21.72 2.46 29.32
N CYS A 554 -22.17 1.68 28.34
CA CYS A 554 -21.90 1.85 26.91
C CYS A 554 -23.01 2.64 26.19
N THR A 555 -24.15 2.88 26.83
CA THR A 555 -25.30 3.62 26.28
C THR A 555 -25.38 5.00 26.92
N PHE A 556 -25.39 6.06 26.12
CA PHE A 556 -25.60 7.42 26.61
C PHE A 556 -27.04 7.60 27.12
N ASN A 557 -27.19 8.27 28.27
CA ASN A 557 -28.43 8.94 28.66
C ASN A 557 -28.38 10.40 28.20
#